data_AF-A0A1I7YHX4-F1
#
_entry.id   AF-A0A1I7YHX4-F1
#
_cell.length_a   1.000
_cell.length_b   1.000
_cell.length_c   1.000
_cell.angle_alpha   90.00
_cell.angle_beta   90.00
_cell.angle_gamma   90.00
#
_symmetry.space_group_name_H-M   'P 1'
#
loop_
_entity.id
_entity.type
_entity.pdbx_description
1 polymer ?
#
loop_
_entity_poly.entity_id
_entity_poly.type
_entity_poly.pdbx_seq_one_letter_code
_entity_poly.pdbx_strand_id
1 'polypeptide(L)'
;MNCVCRRWAFNMKSAFENEQLEAFYRKAVQCISPDQHERMVKYRFRDDALACLVGRLFLRQATKRFTAVDWHTIELDRTAKGKPYLVSPDDAPFGMNISHQGDYVAFASSCSSKVGVDCMRLDKERNNKTADDYIRSIARSLSSDELRILRSQPTDQMKMTFFYRFWCLKEAICKATGEGIPNDLSKIDFRVDMSDGYRPGRSLFP
;
A
#
# COMPACT_ATOMS: atom_id res chain seq x y z
N MET A 1 20.40 -4.21 -17.75
CA MET A 1 20.19 -3.51 -16.46
C MET A 1 19.86 -4.55 -15.40
N ASN A 2 20.52 -4.50 -14.24
CA ASN A 2 20.12 -5.34 -13.12
C ASN A 2 18.87 -4.73 -12.49
N CYS A 3 17.74 -5.43 -12.55
CA CYS A 3 16.55 -4.99 -11.86
C CYS A 3 16.80 -5.02 -10.34
N VAL A 4 16.43 -3.93 -9.65
CA VAL A 4 16.58 -3.79 -8.20
C VAL A 4 15.20 -3.64 -7.56
N CYS A 5 14.84 -4.58 -6.71
CA CYS A 5 13.65 -4.48 -5.86
C CYS A 5 13.82 -3.31 -4.87
N ARG A 6 12.88 -2.37 -4.88
CA ARG A 6 12.83 -1.25 -3.94
C ARG A 6 11.60 -1.38 -3.05
N ARG A 7 11.74 -0.95 -1.80
CA ARG A 7 10.68 -0.85 -0.80
C ARG A 7 10.79 0.53 -0.17
N TRP A 8 9.77 1.35 -0.35
CA TRP A 8 9.74 2.70 0.22
C TRP A 8 8.49 2.88 1.06
N ALA A 9 8.60 3.71 2.07
CA ALA A 9 7.48 4.17 2.87
C ALA A 9 7.62 5.67 3.11
N PHE A 10 6.50 6.38 3.10
CA PHE A 10 6.44 7.81 3.41
C PHE A 10 5.51 8.02 4.59
N ASN A 11 6.00 8.71 5.62
CA ASN A 11 5.22 9.06 6.80
C ASN A 11 4.53 10.42 6.59
N MET A 12 3.23 10.37 6.33
CA MET A 12 2.38 11.55 6.14
C MET A 12 2.22 12.38 7.41
N LYS A 13 2.20 11.75 8.58
CA LYS A 13 2.11 12.48 9.85
C LYS A 13 3.32 13.41 10.02
N SER A 14 4.53 12.90 9.80
CA SER A 14 5.76 13.72 9.85
C SER A 14 5.77 14.80 8.77
N ALA A 15 5.15 14.55 7.60
CA ALA A 15 5.02 15.57 6.57
C ALA A 15 4.06 16.70 7.01
N PHE A 16 2.94 16.37 7.65
CA PHE A 16 1.99 17.37 8.17
C PHE A 16 2.55 18.21 9.32
N GLU A 17 3.51 17.68 10.07
CA GLU A 17 4.21 18.38 11.14
C GLU A 17 5.37 19.26 10.62
N ASN A 18 5.70 19.20 9.33
CA ASN A 18 6.81 19.93 8.73
C ASN A 18 6.41 21.36 8.33
N GLU A 19 7.14 22.37 8.83
CA GLU A 19 6.89 23.79 8.54
C GLU A 19 7.02 24.15 7.05
N GLN A 20 7.81 23.40 6.28
CA GLN A 20 8.00 23.60 4.83
C GLN A 20 7.01 22.80 3.98
N LEU A 21 6.00 22.16 4.58
CA LEU A 21 5.03 21.31 3.87
C LEU A 21 4.44 22.01 2.65
N GLU A 22 4.02 23.27 2.79
CA GLU A 22 3.40 23.99 1.68
C GLU A 22 4.35 24.14 0.49
N ALA A 23 5.60 24.52 0.75
CA ALA A 23 6.61 24.68 -0.29
C ALA A 23 6.91 23.34 -0.99
N PHE A 24 7.04 22.25 -0.21
CA PHE A 24 7.24 20.92 -0.78
C PHE A 24 6.02 20.43 -1.57
N TYR A 25 4.81 20.69 -1.06
CA TYR A 25 3.57 20.30 -1.72
C TYR A 25 3.41 21.01 -3.07
N ARG A 26 3.66 22.32 -3.13
CA ARG A 26 3.63 23.09 -4.38
C ARG A 26 4.63 22.55 -5.41
N LYS A 27 5.84 22.21 -4.99
CA LYS A 27 6.85 21.57 -5.86
C LYS A 27 6.38 20.19 -6.32
N ALA A 28 5.88 19.37 -5.40
CA ALA A 28 5.38 18.03 -5.68
C ALA A 28 4.26 18.01 -6.72
N VAL A 29 3.33 18.98 -6.64
CA VAL A 29 2.25 19.15 -7.63
C VAL A 29 2.80 19.46 -9.03
N GLN A 30 3.88 20.24 -9.14
CA GLN A 30 4.52 20.52 -10.42
C GLN A 30 5.25 19.29 -11.02
N CYS A 31 5.45 18.24 -10.23
CA CYS A 31 6.10 17.01 -10.66
C CYS A 31 5.10 15.94 -11.17
N ILE A 32 3.80 16.23 -11.23
CA ILE A 32 2.79 15.32 -11.80
C ILE A 32 2.13 15.96 -13.02
N SER A 33 1.53 15.14 -13.88
CA SER A 33 0.83 15.64 -15.07
C SER A 33 -0.49 16.34 -14.70
N PRO A 34 -0.99 17.27 -15.54
CA PRO A 34 -2.21 18.03 -15.26
C PRO A 34 -3.44 17.16 -14.97
N ASP A 35 -3.61 16.05 -15.71
CA ASP A 35 -4.70 15.09 -15.51
C ASP A 35 -4.66 14.43 -14.12
N GLN A 36 -3.45 14.21 -13.57
CA GLN A 36 -3.27 13.66 -12.23
C GLN A 36 -3.57 14.70 -11.16
N HIS A 37 -3.18 15.94 -11.40
CA HIS A 37 -3.49 17.06 -10.52
C HIS A 37 -5.02 17.27 -10.43
N GLU A 38 -5.74 17.26 -11.56
CA GLU A 38 -7.20 17.38 -11.59
C GLU A 38 -7.93 16.27 -10.82
N ARG A 39 -7.39 15.04 -10.83
CA ARG A 39 -7.93 13.95 -10.01
C ARG A 39 -7.66 14.16 -8.53
N MET A 40 -6.49 14.66 -8.18
CA MET A 40 -6.07 14.89 -6.80
C MET A 40 -6.91 15.99 -6.11
N VAL A 41 -7.23 17.08 -6.80
CA VAL A 41 -8.03 18.19 -6.21
C VAL A 41 -9.47 17.80 -5.88
N LYS A 42 -9.95 16.64 -6.34
CA LYS A 42 -11.30 16.11 -6.03
C LYS A 42 -11.38 15.45 -4.65
N TYR A 43 -10.25 15.16 -4.00
CA TYR A 43 -10.27 14.59 -2.66
C TYR A 43 -10.79 15.61 -1.64
N ARG A 44 -11.74 15.16 -0.82
CA ARG A 44 -12.32 15.97 0.27
C ARG A 44 -11.34 16.17 1.43
N PHE A 45 -10.56 15.14 1.74
CA PHE A 45 -9.64 15.14 2.89
C PHE A 45 -8.20 15.33 2.41
N ARG A 46 -7.47 16.19 3.13
CA ARG A 46 -6.06 16.50 2.81
C ARG A 46 -5.16 15.27 2.86
N ASP A 47 -5.45 14.33 3.75
CA ASP A 47 -4.69 13.09 3.94
C ASP A 47 -4.77 12.22 2.68
N ASP A 48 -5.97 12.09 2.09
CA ASP A 48 -6.16 11.36 0.83
C ASP A 48 -5.47 12.05 -0.34
N ALA A 49 -5.53 13.39 -0.39
CA ALA A 49 -4.85 14.17 -1.42
C ALA A 49 -3.32 13.98 -1.36
N LEU A 50 -2.74 14.07 -0.15
CA LEU A 50 -1.30 13.85 0.05
C LEU A 50 -0.91 12.40 -0.25
N ALA A 51 -1.70 11.41 0.20
CA ALA A 51 -1.44 10.01 -0.08
C ALA A 51 -1.42 9.72 -1.59
N CYS A 52 -2.39 10.28 -2.32
CA CYS A 52 -2.46 10.16 -3.78
C CYS A 52 -1.22 10.78 -4.44
N LEU A 53 -0.86 12.01 -4.06
CA LEU A 53 0.30 12.73 -4.59
C LEU A 53 1.60 11.94 -4.39
N VAL A 54 1.86 11.52 -3.15
CA VAL A 54 3.06 10.74 -2.80
C VAL A 54 3.09 9.42 -3.56
N GLY A 55 1.95 8.72 -3.66
CA GLY A 55 1.85 7.48 -4.44
C GLY A 55 2.24 7.68 -5.91
N ARG A 56 1.83 8.80 -6.54
CA ARG A 56 2.22 9.15 -7.91
C ARG A 56 3.70 9.47 -8.03
N LEU A 57 4.26 10.21 -7.07
CA LEU A 57 5.68 10.54 -7.05
C LEU A 57 6.56 9.30 -6.86
N PHE A 58 6.14 8.34 -6.03
CA PHE A 58 6.84 7.06 -5.91
C PHE A 58 6.92 6.30 -7.23
N LEU A 59 5.79 6.20 -7.95
CA LEU A 59 5.77 5.54 -9.26
C LEU A 59 6.71 6.24 -10.26
N ARG A 60 6.62 7.57 -10.40
CA ARG A 60 7.49 8.33 -11.31
C ARG A 60 8.97 8.24 -10.92
N GLN A 61 9.28 8.39 -9.63
CA GLN A 61 10.66 8.33 -9.14
C GLN A 61 11.27 6.94 -9.34
N ALA A 62 10.49 5.88 -9.16
CA ALA A 62 10.93 4.51 -9.44
C ALA A 62 11.21 4.32 -10.93
N THR A 63 10.30 4.73 -11.81
CA THR A 63 10.51 4.69 -13.26
C THR A 63 11.78 5.44 -13.67
N LYS A 64 11.96 6.68 -13.23
CA LYS A 64 13.18 7.48 -13.53
C LYS A 64 14.43 6.74 -13.10
N ARG A 65 14.44 6.13 -11.91
CA ARG A 65 15.60 5.41 -11.38
C ARG A 65 15.89 4.10 -12.12
N PHE A 66 14.87 3.40 -12.61
CA PHE A 66 15.04 2.10 -13.24
C PHE A 66 15.32 2.19 -14.74
N THR A 67 14.89 3.26 -15.39
CA THR A 67 14.95 3.40 -16.86
C THR A 67 15.79 4.58 -17.34
N ALA A 68 16.18 5.49 -16.43
CA ALA A 68 16.90 6.73 -16.71
C ALA A 68 16.20 7.72 -17.67
N VAL A 69 14.97 7.44 -18.14
CA VAL A 69 14.17 8.32 -19.02
C VAL A 69 13.84 9.66 -18.38
N ASP A 70 13.54 10.70 -19.15
CA ASP A 70 13.22 12.01 -18.60
C ASP A 70 11.95 12.03 -17.77
N TRP A 71 11.94 12.87 -16.71
CA TRP A 71 10.82 12.90 -15.77
C TRP A 71 9.49 13.18 -16.47
N HIS A 72 9.49 14.07 -17.46
CA HIS A 72 8.30 14.53 -18.17
C HIS A 72 7.78 13.52 -19.20
N THR A 73 8.61 12.56 -19.64
CA THR A 73 8.20 11.53 -20.61
C THR A 73 7.58 10.30 -19.94
N ILE A 74 7.60 10.24 -18.61
CA ILE A 74 6.98 9.13 -17.86
C ILE A 74 5.46 9.23 -17.95
N GLU A 75 4.84 8.20 -18.51
CA GLU A 75 3.40 8.07 -18.60
C GLU A 75 2.93 6.88 -17.77
N LEU A 76 1.94 7.13 -16.91
CA LEU A 76 1.38 6.16 -15.98
C LEU A 76 -0.13 6.14 -16.18
N ASP A 77 -0.70 4.94 -16.27
CA ASP A 77 -2.14 4.77 -16.34
C ASP A 77 -2.60 3.73 -15.32
N ARG A 78 -3.89 3.41 -15.29
CA ARG A 78 -4.50 2.44 -14.39
C ARG A 78 -5.31 1.42 -15.17
N THR A 79 -5.23 0.17 -14.75
CA THR A 79 -6.13 -0.88 -15.27
C THR A 79 -7.58 -0.55 -14.92
N ALA A 80 -8.53 -1.27 -15.54
CA ALA A 80 -9.97 -1.15 -15.21
C ALA A 80 -10.27 -1.37 -13.71
N LYS A 81 -9.42 -2.11 -12.99
CA LYS A 81 -9.51 -2.37 -11.54
C LYS A 81 -8.65 -1.40 -10.70
N GLY A 82 -8.10 -0.36 -11.32
CA GLY A 82 -7.39 0.72 -10.66
C GLY A 82 -5.91 0.49 -10.39
N LYS A 83 -5.32 -0.67 -10.78
CA LYS A 83 -3.89 -0.95 -10.56
C LYS A 83 -3.04 -0.04 -11.47
N PRO A 84 -2.11 0.75 -10.93
CA PRO A 84 -1.25 1.58 -11.76
C PRO A 84 -0.28 0.73 -12.58
N TYR A 85 -0.04 1.12 -13.83
CA TYR A 85 0.95 0.51 -14.72
C TYR A 85 1.70 1.59 -15.51
N LEU A 86 2.89 1.23 -15.99
CA LEU A 86 3.71 2.12 -16.81
C LEU A 86 3.27 2.01 -18.27
N VAL A 87 2.95 3.14 -18.88
CA VAL A 87 2.66 3.26 -20.31
C VAL A 87 3.95 3.61 -21.06
N SER A 88 4.72 4.57 -20.55
CA SER A 88 5.99 4.96 -21.16
C SER A 88 7.08 5.14 -20.10
N PRO A 89 8.30 4.58 -20.31
CA PRO A 89 8.72 3.79 -21.47
C PRO A 89 8.04 2.40 -21.56
N ASP A 90 7.89 1.91 -22.79
CA ASP A 90 7.38 0.56 -23.08
C ASP A 90 8.30 -0.54 -22.51
N ASP A 91 7.75 -1.74 -22.36
CA ASP A 91 8.48 -2.97 -21.97
C ASP A 91 9.34 -2.85 -20.70
N ALA A 92 8.86 -2.09 -19.71
CA ALA A 92 9.56 -1.98 -18.43
C ALA A 92 9.77 -3.37 -17.79
N PRO A 93 11.02 -3.74 -17.46
CA PRO A 93 11.35 -5.05 -16.91
C PRO A 93 11.03 -5.16 -15.41
N PHE A 94 10.05 -4.37 -14.93
CA PHE A 94 9.69 -4.29 -13.52
C PHE A 94 8.20 -4.03 -13.30
N GLY A 95 7.66 -4.62 -12.24
CA GLY A 95 6.37 -4.27 -11.69
C GLY A 95 6.50 -3.24 -10.58
N MET A 96 5.42 -2.48 -10.34
CA MET A 96 5.31 -1.56 -9.22
C MET A 96 3.92 -1.64 -8.58
N ASN A 97 3.86 -1.40 -7.29
CA ASN A 97 2.59 -1.28 -6.58
C ASN A 97 2.72 -0.30 -5.42
N ILE A 98 1.60 0.34 -5.08
CA ILE A 98 1.47 1.28 -3.98
C ILE A 98 0.29 0.88 -3.08
N SER A 99 0.41 1.17 -1.80
CA SER A 99 -0.70 1.17 -0.85
C SER A 99 -0.62 2.39 0.04
N HIS A 100 -1.74 2.81 0.61
CA HIS A 100 -1.74 3.82 1.65
C HIS A 100 -2.86 3.53 2.64
N GLN A 101 -2.56 3.62 3.93
CA GLN A 101 -3.57 3.64 4.99
C GLN A 101 -2.95 4.25 6.26
N GLY A 102 -3.78 4.94 7.04
CA GLY A 102 -3.32 5.68 8.20
C GLY A 102 -2.28 6.72 7.80
N ASP A 103 -1.12 6.69 8.46
CA ASP A 103 -0.10 7.72 8.28
C ASP A 103 0.93 7.36 7.20
N TYR A 104 0.76 6.25 6.48
CA TYR A 104 1.78 5.75 5.56
C TYR A 104 1.28 5.59 4.13
N VAL A 105 2.17 5.94 3.20
CA VAL A 105 2.15 5.48 1.81
C VAL A 105 3.30 4.50 1.62
N ALA A 106 3.00 3.27 1.21
CA ALA A 106 3.97 2.21 0.94
C ALA A 106 4.12 1.97 -0.57
N PHE A 107 5.34 1.63 -1.00
CA PHE A 107 5.67 1.29 -2.37
C PHE A 107 6.55 0.04 -2.43
N ALA A 108 6.30 -0.80 -3.44
CA ALA A 108 7.15 -1.93 -3.77
C ALA A 108 7.36 -2.05 -5.29
N SER A 109 8.59 -2.39 -5.70
CA SER A 109 8.91 -2.83 -7.06
C SER A 109 9.46 -4.26 -7.10
N SER A 110 9.32 -4.92 -8.24
CA SER A 110 9.88 -6.25 -8.48
C SER A 110 10.33 -6.38 -9.92
N CYS A 111 11.20 -7.35 -10.21
CA CYS A 111 11.62 -7.73 -11.57
C CYS A 111 10.54 -8.49 -12.35
N SER A 112 9.34 -8.58 -11.77
CA SER A 112 8.13 -9.11 -12.39
C SER A 112 7.01 -8.09 -12.20
N SER A 113 6.08 -8.04 -13.16
CA SER A 113 4.83 -7.27 -13.06
C SER A 113 3.93 -7.72 -11.89
N LYS A 114 4.16 -8.93 -11.37
CA LYS A 114 3.45 -9.52 -10.22
C LYS A 114 4.04 -9.05 -8.89
N VAL A 115 3.86 -7.76 -8.58
CA VAL A 115 4.16 -7.20 -7.27
C VAL A 115 2.93 -6.53 -6.68
N GLY A 116 2.73 -6.76 -5.39
CA GLY A 116 1.69 -6.12 -4.60
C GLY A 116 2.23 -5.75 -3.23
N VAL A 117 1.77 -4.63 -2.72
CA VAL A 117 2.06 -4.17 -1.36
C VAL A 117 0.74 -3.74 -0.73
N ASP A 118 0.59 -4.07 0.55
CA ASP A 118 -0.46 -3.50 1.36
C ASP A 118 0.07 -3.05 2.71
N CYS A 119 -0.56 -2.04 3.28
CA CYS A 119 -0.22 -1.53 4.59
C CYS A 119 -1.49 -1.16 5.32
N MET A 120 -1.57 -1.55 6.60
CA MET A 120 -2.69 -1.17 7.44
C MET A 120 -2.28 -0.63 8.80
N ARG A 121 -3.01 0.39 9.26
CA ARG A 121 -2.93 0.91 10.62
C ARG A 121 -3.75 0.02 11.54
N LEU A 122 -3.14 -0.32 12.68
CA LEU A 122 -3.84 -1.00 13.77
C LEU A 122 -4.69 0.05 14.49
N ASP A 123 -5.97 0.16 14.12
CA ASP A 123 -6.88 1.07 14.80
C ASP A 123 -7.17 0.57 16.22
N LYS A 124 -6.99 1.45 17.21
CA LYS A 124 -7.23 1.15 18.63
C LYS A 124 -8.69 1.35 19.00
N GLU A 125 -9.37 2.25 18.30
CA GLU A 125 -10.79 2.54 18.49
C GLU A 125 -11.63 1.59 17.63
N ARG A 126 -12.65 0.99 18.24
CA ARG A 126 -13.42 -0.09 17.63
C ARG A 126 -14.92 0.18 17.54
N ASN A 127 -15.37 1.43 17.61
CA ASN A 127 -16.79 1.82 17.51
C ASN A 127 -17.73 0.90 18.31
N ASN A 128 -17.35 0.55 19.54
CA ASN A 128 -18.05 -0.40 20.44
C ASN A 128 -18.18 -1.85 19.93
N LYS A 129 -17.41 -2.27 18.93
CA LYS A 129 -17.32 -3.65 18.43
C LYS A 129 -16.17 -4.41 19.10
N THR A 130 -16.37 -5.70 19.32
CA THR A 130 -15.35 -6.63 19.81
C THR A 130 -14.43 -7.11 18.68
N ALA A 131 -13.24 -7.64 18.99
CA ALA A 131 -12.42 -8.28 17.96
C ALA A 131 -13.16 -9.43 17.25
N ASP A 132 -14.02 -10.15 17.96
CA ASP A 132 -14.80 -11.26 17.39
C ASP A 132 -15.87 -10.76 16.39
N ASP A 133 -16.40 -9.55 16.55
CA ASP A 133 -17.29 -8.92 15.56
C ASP A 133 -16.57 -8.67 14.23
N TYR A 134 -15.34 -8.16 14.29
CA TYR A 134 -14.50 -7.96 13.11
C TYR A 134 -14.10 -9.29 12.47
N ILE A 135 -13.70 -10.28 13.26
CA ILE A 135 -13.37 -11.62 12.73
C ILE A 135 -14.59 -12.24 12.03
N ARG A 136 -15.80 -12.08 12.59
CA ARG A 136 -17.04 -12.57 11.95
C ARG A 136 -17.29 -11.92 10.59
N SER A 137 -17.01 -10.62 10.42
CA SER A 137 -17.31 -9.91 9.17
C SER A 137 -16.46 -10.39 7.99
N ILE A 138 -15.24 -10.88 8.25
CA ILE A 138 -14.33 -11.39 7.22
C ILE A 138 -14.20 -12.91 7.20
N ALA A 139 -14.92 -13.64 8.05
CA ALA A 139 -14.72 -15.08 8.24
C ALA A 139 -14.82 -15.90 6.94
N ARG A 140 -15.66 -15.47 5.99
CA ARG A 140 -15.81 -16.10 4.67
C ARG A 140 -14.61 -15.88 3.74
N SER A 141 -13.79 -14.89 4.01
CA SER A 141 -12.58 -14.55 3.23
C SER A 141 -11.32 -15.22 3.78
N LEU A 142 -11.43 -15.95 4.90
CA LEU A 142 -10.32 -16.60 5.59
C LEU A 142 -10.37 -18.11 5.38
N SER A 143 -9.20 -18.75 5.35
CA SER A 143 -9.12 -20.20 5.45
C SER A 143 -9.56 -20.68 6.84
N SER A 144 -9.84 -21.97 6.99
CA SER A 144 -10.15 -22.57 8.30
C SER A 144 -9.00 -22.40 9.29
N ASP A 145 -7.76 -22.48 8.81
CA ASP A 145 -6.57 -22.35 9.64
C ASP A 145 -6.26 -20.90 10.04
N GLU A 146 -6.43 -19.94 9.14
CA GLU A 146 -6.31 -18.51 9.46
C GLU A 146 -7.36 -18.10 10.51
N LEU A 147 -8.60 -18.56 10.34
CA LEU A 147 -9.68 -18.30 11.28
C LEU A 147 -9.42 -18.93 12.66
N ARG A 148 -8.84 -20.14 12.69
CA ARG A 148 -8.42 -20.81 13.92
C ARG A 148 -7.33 -20.02 14.63
N ILE A 149 -6.29 -19.58 13.90
CA ILE A 149 -5.20 -18.75 14.44
C ILE A 149 -5.75 -17.45 15.03
N LEU A 150 -6.65 -16.77 14.32
CA LEU A 150 -7.27 -15.53 14.80
C LEU A 150 -8.03 -15.74 16.12
N ARG A 151 -8.88 -16.77 16.17
CA ARG A 151 -9.72 -17.04 17.35
C ARG A 151 -8.92 -17.52 18.55
N SER A 152 -7.78 -18.16 18.34
CA SER A 152 -6.93 -18.68 19.42
C SER A 152 -6.07 -17.62 20.11
N GLN A 153 -6.07 -16.37 19.65
CA GLN A 153 -5.27 -15.33 20.28
C GLN A 153 -5.83 -14.95 21.66
N PRO A 154 -4.97 -14.78 22.68
CA PRO A 154 -5.39 -14.63 24.07
C PRO A 154 -6.01 -13.26 24.37
N THR A 155 -5.68 -12.24 23.56
CA THR A 155 -6.19 -10.88 23.75
C THR A 155 -6.80 -10.34 22.47
N ASP A 156 -7.76 -9.45 22.65
CA ASP A 156 -8.40 -8.69 21.57
C ASP A 156 -7.39 -7.92 20.71
N GLN A 157 -6.34 -7.37 21.31
CA GLN A 157 -5.27 -6.68 20.59
C GLN A 157 -4.49 -7.65 19.69
N MET A 158 -4.19 -8.86 20.17
CA MET A 158 -3.51 -9.88 19.38
C MET A 158 -4.42 -10.40 18.26
N LYS A 159 -5.71 -10.65 18.54
CA LYS A 159 -6.72 -10.98 17.53
C LYS A 159 -6.72 -9.95 16.40
N MET A 160 -6.78 -8.66 16.74
CA MET A 160 -6.78 -7.59 15.73
C MET A 160 -5.44 -7.49 14.99
N THR A 161 -4.31 -7.71 15.66
CA THR A 161 -2.99 -7.72 14.99
C THR A 161 -2.93 -8.79 13.90
N PHE A 162 -3.38 -10.01 14.19
CA PHE A 162 -3.47 -11.07 13.18
C PHE A 162 -4.54 -10.78 12.13
N PHE A 163 -5.65 -10.13 12.49
CA PHE A 163 -6.73 -9.77 11.56
C PHE A 163 -6.18 -8.88 10.45
N TYR A 164 -5.50 -7.79 10.83
CA TYR A 164 -4.90 -6.87 9.87
C TYR A 164 -3.74 -7.54 9.12
N ARG A 165 -2.96 -8.42 9.76
CA ARG A 165 -1.87 -9.17 9.09
C ARG A 165 -2.41 -10.05 7.95
N PHE A 166 -3.41 -10.88 8.22
CA PHE A 166 -4.00 -11.74 7.18
C PHE A 166 -4.68 -10.92 6.09
N TRP A 167 -5.37 -9.85 6.46
CA TRP A 167 -5.99 -8.96 5.48
C TRP A 167 -4.96 -8.31 4.56
N CYS A 168 -3.90 -7.70 5.11
CA CYS A 168 -2.79 -7.13 4.34
C CYS A 168 -2.15 -8.14 3.39
N LEU A 169 -1.92 -9.38 3.86
CA LEU A 169 -1.31 -10.44 3.05
C LEU A 169 -2.20 -10.80 1.84
N LYS A 170 -3.52 -10.95 2.06
CA LYS A 170 -4.48 -11.25 0.98
C LYS A 170 -4.59 -10.09 0.00
N GLU A 171 -4.73 -8.85 0.47
CA GLU A 171 -4.76 -7.65 -0.38
C GLU A 171 -3.48 -7.47 -1.20
N ALA A 172 -2.31 -7.77 -0.62
CA ALA A 172 -1.06 -7.73 -1.35
C ALA A 172 -1.04 -8.73 -2.52
N ILE A 173 -1.61 -9.94 -2.37
CA ILE A 173 -1.75 -10.89 -3.47
C ILE A 173 -2.75 -10.39 -4.52
N CYS A 174 -3.92 -9.88 -4.11
CA CYS A 174 -4.90 -9.29 -5.03
C CYS A 174 -4.30 -8.16 -5.88
N LYS A 175 -3.48 -7.31 -5.25
CA LYS A 175 -2.75 -6.22 -5.92
C LYS A 175 -1.65 -6.75 -6.84
N ALA A 176 -0.99 -7.85 -6.46
CA ALA A 176 0.01 -8.50 -7.30
C ALA A 176 -0.60 -9.06 -8.58
N THR A 177 -1.76 -9.72 -8.50
CA THR A 177 -2.46 -10.26 -9.69
C THR A 177 -3.16 -9.18 -10.50
N GLY A 178 -3.62 -8.10 -9.86
CA GLY A 178 -4.41 -7.05 -10.52
C GLY A 178 -5.86 -7.45 -10.79
N GLU A 179 -6.30 -8.59 -10.27
CA GLU A 179 -7.66 -9.11 -10.44
C GLU A 179 -8.66 -8.51 -9.46
N GLY A 180 -8.23 -7.62 -8.57
CA GLY A 180 -9.08 -7.12 -7.48
C GLY A 180 -9.33 -8.20 -6.44
N ILE A 181 -10.32 -8.00 -5.57
CA ILE A 181 -10.71 -8.98 -4.54
C ILE A 181 -11.42 -10.15 -5.23
N PRO A 182 -10.88 -11.40 -5.17
CA PRO A 182 -11.55 -12.57 -5.69
C PRO A 182 -12.86 -12.85 -4.97
N ASN A 183 -13.79 -13.54 -5.66
CA ASN A 183 -15.06 -13.97 -5.07
C ASN A 183 -14.87 -14.92 -3.88
N ASP A 184 -13.73 -15.62 -3.80
CA ASP A 184 -13.43 -16.56 -2.72
C ASP A 184 -11.96 -16.46 -2.29
N LEU A 185 -11.71 -15.54 -1.34
CA LEU A 185 -10.40 -15.34 -0.70
C LEU A 185 -10.00 -16.47 0.26
N SER A 186 -10.92 -17.36 0.62
CA SER A 186 -10.62 -18.48 1.54
C SER A 186 -9.69 -19.52 0.92
N LYS A 187 -9.56 -19.54 -0.41
CA LYS A 187 -8.65 -20.42 -1.16
C LYS A 187 -7.17 -20.07 -1.01
N ILE A 188 -6.85 -18.87 -0.53
CA ILE A 188 -5.48 -18.44 -0.26
C ILE A 188 -5.25 -18.61 1.23
N ASP A 189 -4.28 -19.44 1.62
CA ASP A 189 -3.99 -19.74 3.03
C ASP A 189 -2.57 -19.28 3.39
N PHE A 190 -2.46 -18.33 4.32
CA PHE A 190 -1.17 -17.84 4.79
C PHE A 190 -0.70 -18.56 6.06
N ARG A 191 0.52 -19.09 5.99
CA ARG A 191 1.25 -19.58 7.16
C ARG A 191 2.18 -18.48 7.64
N VAL A 192 1.82 -17.87 8.77
CA VAL A 192 2.59 -16.81 9.42
C VAL A 192 3.39 -17.38 10.57
N ASP A 193 4.64 -16.96 10.72
CA ASP A 193 5.39 -17.23 11.94
C ASP A 193 4.75 -16.45 13.10
N MET A 194 4.38 -17.18 14.15
CA MET A 194 3.74 -16.62 15.35
C MET A 194 4.74 -15.84 16.21
N SER A 195 6.05 -16.06 16.00
CA SER A 195 7.14 -15.33 16.64
C SER A 195 7.51 -14.02 15.91
N ASP A 196 7.02 -13.82 14.68
CA ASP A 196 7.05 -12.54 13.99
C ASP A 196 6.07 -11.57 14.67
N GLY A 197 6.44 -11.09 15.85
CA GLY A 197 5.78 -9.98 16.50
C GLY A 197 5.99 -8.71 15.69
N TYR A 198 4.99 -7.82 15.71
CA TYR A 198 5.18 -6.42 15.31
C TYR A 198 6.37 -5.86 16.11
N ARG A 199 7.50 -5.65 15.44
CA ARG A 199 8.61 -4.86 15.98
C ARG A 199 8.35 -3.43 15.50
N PRO A 200 8.06 -2.46 16.38
CA PRO A 200 8.04 -1.07 15.98
C PRO A 200 9.32 -0.80 15.21
N GLY A 201 9.20 -0.37 13.96
CA GLY A 201 10.37 -0.07 13.15
C GLY A 201 11.23 0.94 13.90
N ARG A 202 12.46 0.56 14.27
CA ARG A 202 13.48 1.59 14.53
C ARG A 202 13.54 2.42 13.25
N SER A 203 13.40 3.73 13.37
CA SER A 203 13.65 4.64 12.24
C SER A 203 14.96 4.23 11.60
N LEU A 204 14.91 3.68 10.39
CA LEU A 204 16.09 3.38 9.59
C LEU A 204 16.41 4.60 8.73
N PHE A 205 16.50 5.78 9.36
CA PHE A 205 17.14 6.94 8.78
C PHE A 205 17.88 7.69 9.90
N PRO A 206 19.18 8.00 9.71
CA PRO A 206 19.93 8.91 10.56
C PRO A 206 19.38 10.35 10.47
#